data_AF-A0A3D2FBX6-F1
#
_entry.id   AF-A0A3D2FBX6-F1
#
_cell.length_a   1.000
_cell.length_b   1.000
_cell.length_c   1.000
_cell.angle_alpha   90.00
_cell.angle_beta   90.00
_cell.angle_gamma   90.00
#
_symmetry.space_group_name_H-M   'P 1'
#
loop_
_entity.id
_entity.type
_entity.pdbx_description
1 polymer ?
#
loop_
_entity_poly.entity_id
_entity_poly.type
_entity_poly.pdbx_seq_one_letter_code
_entity_poly.pdbx_strand_id
1 'polypeptide(L)'
;MKTYPLLTAAVLQFGLAGGAWACQPNYIVKDGDTLFTIAEEQLGDLTKWSLIFYNNPELQGGSLLDVAVGKELVIPCPAGSVVVEADPTPLQQVDAELTLVTGSNYAPFTDRGWPGNGMVTELVNAAFEETPEPVTFAIVWEDDWSQHLNPMLEEKVVDMGFPWYRPNCEANPSQYRCANFHFSDPLLDLVMLFFVNTDNPMRFETDNDVFGKNICRPKGFLTYDLDQDGRNWLADELITLTVAPTAEACFDLLLEGKVDAVSVNEFLGTEITYNRGLNDQVSALPKPVSIQGLHVVISKRHWRGTTHLYRFNAGLAALKQSDRYNEIVSRHLNYFWERLKG
;
A
#
# COMPACT_ATOMS: atom_id res chain seq x y z
N MET A 1 75.81 -8.10 -36.52
CA MET A 1 74.43 -7.64 -36.25
C MET A 1 73.73 -8.71 -35.42
N LYS A 2 73.55 -8.46 -34.11
CA LYS A 2 72.80 -9.35 -33.21
C LYS A 2 71.45 -8.68 -32.94
N THR A 3 70.38 -9.35 -33.32
CA THR A 3 68.98 -8.95 -33.12
C THR A 3 68.54 -9.31 -31.71
N TYR A 4 67.98 -8.34 -30.98
CA TYR A 4 67.31 -8.55 -29.69
C TYR A 4 65.79 -8.68 -29.94
N PRO A 5 65.08 -9.63 -29.30
CA PRO A 5 63.62 -9.70 -29.42
C PRO A 5 62.95 -8.69 -28.48
N LEU A 6 61.93 -8.02 -28.98
CA LEU A 6 61.03 -7.15 -28.20
C LEU A 6 60.19 -8.01 -27.26
N LEU A 7 60.22 -7.68 -25.96
CA LEU A 7 59.24 -8.15 -24.97
C LEU A 7 57.96 -7.30 -25.07
N THR A 8 56.85 -7.92 -25.45
CA THR A 8 55.51 -7.36 -25.34
C THR A 8 55.01 -7.53 -23.90
N ALA A 9 54.84 -6.42 -23.18
CA ALA A 9 54.18 -6.41 -21.88
C ALA A 9 52.66 -6.52 -22.08
N ALA A 10 52.07 -7.63 -21.62
CA ALA A 10 50.62 -7.79 -21.54
C ALA A 10 50.10 -7.06 -20.29
N VAL A 11 49.37 -5.97 -20.50
CA VAL A 11 48.63 -5.27 -19.44
C VAL A 11 47.35 -6.07 -19.17
N LEU A 12 47.30 -6.77 -18.04
CA LEU A 12 46.06 -7.35 -17.50
C LEU A 12 45.18 -6.20 -17.00
N GLN A 13 44.18 -5.82 -17.80
CA GLN A 13 43.07 -5.01 -17.34
C GLN A 13 42.19 -5.88 -16.43
N PHE A 14 42.28 -5.67 -15.12
CA PHE A 14 41.24 -6.10 -14.19
C PHE A 14 39.99 -5.26 -14.48
N GLY A 15 39.05 -5.81 -15.23
CA GLY A 15 37.70 -5.28 -15.29
C GLY A 15 37.08 -5.39 -13.90
N LEU A 16 36.83 -4.26 -13.26
CA LEU A 16 35.89 -4.19 -12.14
C LEU A 16 34.50 -4.50 -12.72
N ALA A 17 34.12 -5.77 -12.70
CA ALA A 17 32.73 -6.15 -12.84
C ALA A 17 32.01 -5.59 -11.59
N GLY A 18 31.39 -4.41 -11.74
CA GLY A 18 30.35 -4.00 -10.81
C GLY A 18 29.29 -5.09 -10.82
N GLY A 19 29.15 -5.81 -9.70
CA GLY A 19 28.12 -6.83 -9.56
C GLY A 19 26.77 -6.15 -9.67
N ALA A 20 26.14 -6.25 -10.84
CA ALA A 20 24.69 -6.19 -10.90
C ALA A 20 24.22 -7.32 -9.98
N TRP A 21 23.60 -6.96 -8.85
CA TRP A 21 22.93 -7.92 -8.00
C TRP A 21 21.94 -8.67 -8.86
N ALA A 22 22.24 -9.93 -9.17
CA ALA A 22 21.35 -10.79 -9.93
C ALA A 22 20.14 -11.04 -9.03
N CYS A 23 19.07 -10.26 -9.24
CA CYS A 23 17.84 -10.41 -8.50
C CYS A 23 17.39 -11.86 -8.60
N GLN A 24 17.36 -12.54 -7.46
CA GLN A 24 16.76 -13.85 -7.35
C GLN A 24 15.26 -13.62 -7.29
N PRO A 25 14.47 -14.12 -8.26
CA PRO A 25 13.03 -13.86 -8.28
C PRO A 25 12.32 -14.48 -7.07
N ASN A 26 12.95 -15.46 -6.42
CA ASN A 26 12.43 -16.14 -5.25
C ASN A 26 13.45 -16.14 -4.11
N TYR A 27 12.97 -16.04 -2.88
CA TYR A 27 13.76 -16.11 -1.65
C TYR A 27 13.11 -17.09 -0.67
N ILE A 28 13.91 -17.99 -0.09
CA ILE A 28 13.44 -18.89 0.97
C ILE A 28 13.79 -18.28 2.32
N VAL A 29 12.75 -17.98 3.11
CA VAL A 29 12.87 -17.34 4.42
C VAL A 29 13.71 -18.19 5.37
N LYS A 30 14.73 -17.58 5.97
CA LYS A 30 15.65 -18.19 6.94
C LYS A 30 15.24 -17.81 8.36
N ASP A 31 15.83 -18.50 9.33
CA ASP A 31 15.64 -18.20 10.75
C ASP A 31 16.13 -16.77 11.08
N GLY A 32 15.27 -15.97 11.70
CA GLY A 32 15.54 -14.57 12.06
C GLY A 32 15.30 -13.54 10.95
N ASP A 33 14.86 -13.95 9.76
CA ASP A 33 14.52 -13.01 8.70
C ASP A 33 13.24 -12.21 9.00
N THR A 34 13.26 -10.95 8.62
CA THR A 34 12.08 -10.06 8.54
C THR A 34 11.95 -9.54 7.11
N LEU A 35 10.80 -8.98 6.73
CA LEU A 35 10.67 -8.36 5.41
C LEU A 35 11.68 -7.20 5.20
N PHE A 36 12.08 -6.52 6.28
CA PHE A 36 13.07 -5.46 6.25
C PHE A 36 14.49 -5.98 5.96
N THR A 37 14.91 -7.03 6.66
CA THR A 37 16.24 -7.63 6.45
C THR A 37 16.34 -8.30 5.09
N ILE A 38 15.26 -8.93 4.62
CA ILE A 38 15.20 -9.49 3.27
C ILE A 38 15.24 -8.37 2.22
N ALA A 39 14.58 -7.23 2.44
CA ALA A 39 14.66 -6.10 1.51
C ALA A 39 16.05 -5.45 1.47
N GLU A 40 16.71 -5.31 2.61
CA GLU A 40 18.10 -4.87 2.68
C GLU A 40 19.03 -5.82 1.91
N GLU A 41 18.89 -7.13 2.16
CA GLU A 41 19.67 -8.16 1.48
C GLU A 41 19.36 -8.17 -0.02
N GLN A 42 18.10 -8.34 -0.43
CA GLN A 42 17.77 -8.64 -1.83
C GLN A 42 17.57 -7.40 -2.71
N LEU A 43 17.15 -6.27 -2.14
CA LEU A 43 16.78 -5.05 -2.87
C LEU A 43 17.74 -3.88 -2.60
N GLY A 44 18.73 -4.09 -1.73
CA GLY A 44 19.78 -3.14 -1.34
C GLY A 44 19.28 -1.97 -0.50
N ASP A 45 18.03 -2.04 0.00
CA ASP A 45 17.36 -0.94 0.67
C ASP A 45 16.22 -1.49 1.54
N LEU A 46 16.39 -1.39 2.86
CA LEU A 46 15.40 -1.89 3.82
C LEU A 46 14.03 -1.22 3.69
N THR A 47 13.96 0.01 3.16
CA THR A 47 12.69 0.74 2.99
C THR A 47 11.79 0.13 1.92
N LYS A 48 12.36 -0.71 1.06
CA LYS A 48 11.66 -1.42 -0.01
C LYS A 48 10.98 -2.72 0.45
N TRP A 49 10.87 -2.97 1.76
CA TRP A 49 10.13 -4.12 2.30
C TRP A 49 8.71 -4.22 1.73
N SER A 50 8.08 -3.08 1.39
CA SER A 50 6.74 -3.02 0.80
C SER A 50 6.69 -3.72 -0.57
N LEU A 51 7.77 -3.66 -1.37
CA LEU A 51 7.84 -4.41 -2.63
C LEU A 51 7.69 -5.90 -2.40
N ILE A 52 8.27 -6.45 -1.34
CA ILE A 52 8.14 -7.86 -0.99
C ILE A 52 6.74 -8.13 -0.46
N PHE A 53 6.28 -7.35 0.53
CA PHE A 53 4.96 -7.53 1.13
C PHE A 53 3.83 -7.57 0.10
N TYR A 54 3.82 -6.61 -0.82
CA TYR A 54 2.72 -6.45 -1.78
C TYR A 54 2.75 -7.42 -2.96
N ASN A 55 3.91 -7.99 -3.31
CA ASN A 55 4.06 -9.02 -4.35
C ASN A 55 3.86 -10.46 -3.84
N ASN A 56 3.51 -10.61 -2.57
CA ASN A 56 3.23 -11.90 -1.94
C ASN A 56 1.83 -11.80 -1.30
N PRO A 57 0.75 -11.98 -2.09
CA PRO A 57 -0.64 -11.80 -1.63
C PRO A 57 -0.98 -12.63 -0.41
N GLU A 58 -0.29 -13.75 -0.18
CA GLU A 58 -0.45 -14.63 0.97
C GLU A 58 0.27 -14.15 2.24
N LEU A 59 0.93 -12.99 2.22
CA LEU A 59 1.34 -12.22 3.40
C LEU A 59 0.27 -11.20 3.85
N GLN A 60 -0.76 -10.93 3.04
CA GLN A 60 -1.83 -10.00 3.39
C GLN A 60 -2.54 -10.44 4.69
N GLY A 61 -2.76 -9.48 5.60
CA GLY A 61 -3.24 -9.71 6.97
C GLY A 61 -2.22 -10.33 7.94
N GLY A 62 -0.98 -10.55 7.52
CA GLY A 62 0.09 -11.19 8.30
C GLY A 62 1.02 -10.23 9.06
N SER A 63 2.11 -10.77 9.61
CA SER A 63 3.16 -9.99 10.30
C SER A 63 4.26 -9.58 9.31
N LEU A 64 4.75 -8.33 9.41
CA LEU A 64 5.96 -7.89 8.69
C LEU A 64 7.26 -8.37 9.36
N LEU A 65 7.17 -8.70 10.65
CA LEU A 65 8.30 -9.08 11.50
C LEU A 65 8.43 -10.60 11.62
N ASP A 66 7.35 -11.34 11.42
CA ASP A 66 7.31 -12.79 11.57
C ASP A 66 6.89 -13.45 10.26
N VAL A 67 7.86 -13.70 9.39
CA VAL A 67 7.65 -14.49 8.18
C VAL A 67 8.06 -15.94 8.48
N ALA A 68 7.21 -16.91 8.10
CA ALA A 68 7.47 -18.31 8.40
C ALA A 68 8.75 -18.83 7.73
N VAL A 69 9.65 -19.41 8.50
CA VAL A 69 10.88 -20.06 8.00
C VAL A 69 10.52 -21.13 6.96
N GLY A 70 11.25 -21.15 5.85
CA GLY A 70 11.01 -22.05 4.72
C GLY A 70 9.93 -21.58 3.75
N LYS A 71 9.24 -20.49 4.03
CA LYS A 71 8.31 -19.86 3.07
C LYS A 71 9.10 -19.34 1.88
N GLU A 72 8.61 -19.62 0.68
CA GLU A 72 9.14 -19.04 -0.55
C GLU A 72 8.42 -17.70 -0.80
N LEU A 73 9.19 -16.63 -0.98
CA LEU A 73 8.71 -15.30 -1.28
C LEU A 73 9.15 -14.91 -2.69
N VAL A 74 8.25 -14.28 -3.43
CA VAL A 74 8.56 -13.58 -4.68
C VAL A 74 9.26 -12.26 -4.34
N ILE A 75 10.46 -12.07 -4.87
CA ILE A 75 11.22 -10.83 -4.75
C ILE A 75 11.18 -10.13 -6.12
N PRO A 76 10.44 -9.01 -6.24
CA PRO A 76 10.39 -8.30 -7.49
C PRO A 76 11.77 -7.70 -7.80
N CYS A 77 12.33 -8.05 -8.95
CA CYS A 77 13.54 -7.41 -9.44
C CYS A 77 13.25 -5.90 -9.58
N PRO A 78 14.14 -4.99 -9.12
CA PRO A 78 14.05 -3.59 -9.49
C PRO A 78 14.13 -3.53 -11.01
N ALA A 79 12.99 -3.26 -11.63
CA ALA A 79 12.95 -3.14 -13.07
C ALA A 79 13.67 -1.84 -13.40
N GLY A 80 14.76 -1.90 -14.17
CA GLY A 80 15.46 -0.69 -14.59
C GLY A 80 14.49 0.22 -15.35
N SER A 81 14.52 1.53 -15.06
CA SER A 81 13.73 2.62 -15.68
C SER A 81 12.63 2.14 -16.63
N VAL A 82 11.56 1.61 -16.05
CA VAL A 82 10.44 1.08 -16.84
C VAL A 82 9.55 2.25 -17.20
N VAL A 83 9.31 2.44 -18.49
CA VAL A 83 8.17 3.24 -18.93
C VAL A 83 6.93 2.57 -18.33
N VAL A 84 6.27 3.26 -17.40
CA VAL A 84 5.09 2.74 -16.70
C VAL A 84 3.91 2.82 -17.65
N GLU A 85 3.85 1.89 -18.58
CA GLU A 85 2.69 1.71 -19.45
C GLU A 85 1.63 0.93 -18.65
N ALA A 86 0.46 1.56 -18.48
CA ALA A 86 -0.67 0.95 -17.84
C ALA A 86 -1.29 -0.13 -18.73
N ASP A 87 -1.96 -1.10 -18.10
CA ASP A 87 -2.69 -2.11 -18.84
C ASP A 87 -3.80 -1.45 -19.68
N PRO A 88 -4.11 -1.98 -20.88
CA PRO A 88 -5.28 -1.54 -21.63
C PRO A 88 -6.56 -1.84 -20.83
N THR A 89 -7.58 -0.98 -20.94
CA THR A 89 -8.83 -1.10 -20.17
C THR A 89 -10.06 -1.33 -21.07
N PRO A 90 -10.13 -2.44 -21.84
CA PRO A 90 -11.19 -2.66 -22.85
C PRO A 90 -12.62 -2.70 -22.29
N LEU A 91 -12.78 -3.04 -21.00
CA LEU A 91 -14.09 -3.05 -20.34
C LEU A 91 -14.55 -1.68 -19.84
N GLN A 92 -13.64 -0.70 -19.76
CA GLN A 92 -13.99 0.64 -19.30
C GLN A 92 -14.65 1.43 -20.45
N GLN A 93 -15.93 1.73 -20.33
CA GLN A 93 -16.72 2.42 -21.35
C GLN A 93 -17.61 3.50 -20.71
N VAL A 94 -17.80 4.61 -21.41
CA VAL A 94 -18.58 5.76 -20.89
C VAL A 94 -20.06 5.41 -20.69
N ASP A 95 -20.65 4.64 -21.61
CA ASP A 95 -22.07 4.27 -21.61
C ASP A 95 -22.32 2.88 -21.02
N ALA A 96 -21.50 2.44 -20.07
CA ALA A 96 -21.60 1.13 -19.46
C ALA A 96 -22.78 1.00 -18.48
N GLU A 97 -23.28 -0.22 -18.31
CA GLU A 97 -24.39 -0.50 -17.38
C GLU A 97 -23.97 -0.48 -15.91
N LEU A 98 -22.70 -0.79 -15.61
CA LEU A 98 -22.14 -0.74 -14.27
C LEU A 98 -21.33 0.53 -14.09
N THR A 99 -21.52 1.22 -12.97
CA THR A 99 -20.84 2.47 -12.65
C THR A 99 -20.11 2.37 -11.32
N LEU A 100 -18.86 2.81 -11.32
CA LEU A 100 -18.01 2.83 -10.14
C LEU A 100 -17.58 4.25 -9.82
N VAL A 101 -17.66 4.66 -8.55
CA VAL A 101 -17.09 5.93 -8.08
C VAL A 101 -15.71 5.74 -7.48
N THR A 102 -14.80 6.63 -7.83
CA THR A 102 -13.51 6.80 -7.14
C THR A 102 -13.13 8.28 -7.12
N GLY A 103 -11.99 8.62 -6.51
CA GLY A 103 -11.49 9.98 -6.39
C GLY A 103 -9.98 10.06 -6.57
N SER A 104 -9.47 11.25 -6.87
CA SER A 104 -8.04 11.55 -6.97
C SER A 104 -7.44 11.90 -5.59
N ASN A 105 -6.18 12.35 -5.58
CA ASN A 105 -5.43 12.74 -4.37
C ASN A 105 -5.17 11.56 -3.41
N TYR A 106 -5.08 10.34 -3.96
CA TYR A 106 -4.75 9.15 -3.19
C TYR A 106 -3.75 8.25 -3.92
N ALA A 107 -2.76 8.89 -4.56
CA ALA A 107 -1.60 8.18 -5.12
C ALA A 107 -0.83 7.42 -4.03
N PRO A 108 -0.25 6.24 -4.34
CA PRO A 108 -0.22 5.58 -5.65
C PRO A 108 -1.48 4.75 -5.98
N PHE A 109 -2.53 4.80 -5.16
CA PHE A 109 -3.69 3.91 -5.26
C PHE A 109 -4.72 4.37 -6.29
N THR A 110 -5.20 5.61 -6.17
CA THR A 110 -6.14 6.23 -7.12
C THR A 110 -5.80 7.69 -7.30
N ASP A 111 -5.44 8.05 -8.53
CA ASP A 111 -5.15 9.43 -8.91
C ASP A 111 -5.13 9.57 -10.43
N ARG A 112 -5.87 10.52 -11.00
CA ARG A 112 -5.92 10.74 -12.46
C ARG A 112 -4.57 11.09 -13.08
N GLY A 113 -3.64 11.64 -12.31
CA GLY A 113 -2.28 11.98 -12.74
C GLY A 113 -1.29 10.83 -12.59
N TRP A 114 -1.69 9.70 -11.99
CA TRP A 114 -0.86 8.52 -11.86
C TRP A 114 -1.00 7.61 -13.11
N PRO A 115 0.06 6.89 -13.52
CA PRO A 115 -0.07 5.85 -14.55
C PRO A 115 -1.25 4.92 -14.24
N GLY A 116 -2.05 4.60 -15.26
CA GLY A 116 -3.26 3.76 -15.12
C GLY A 116 -4.35 4.34 -14.21
N ASN A 117 -4.24 5.61 -13.85
CA ASN A 117 -5.03 6.30 -12.83
C ASN A 117 -4.89 5.71 -11.41
N GLY A 118 -3.79 5.03 -11.13
CA GLY A 118 -3.51 4.45 -9.81
C GLY A 118 -3.52 2.92 -9.80
N MET A 119 -2.72 2.36 -8.88
CA MET A 119 -2.57 0.90 -8.69
C MET A 119 -3.89 0.20 -8.43
N VAL A 120 -4.73 0.74 -7.54
CA VAL A 120 -6.02 0.13 -7.23
C VAL A 120 -6.96 0.24 -8.43
N THR A 121 -6.90 1.33 -9.19
CA THR A 121 -7.69 1.46 -10.43
C THR A 121 -7.31 0.35 -11.43
N GLU A 122 -6.01 0.12 -11.65
CA GLU A 122 -5.56 -0.97 -12.52
C GLU A 122 -5.95 -2.36 -11.99
N LEU A 123 -5.86 -2.61 -10.68
CA LEU A 123 -6.32 -3.86 -10.06
C LEU A 123 -7.83 -4.07 -10.18
N VAL A 124 -8.65 -3.02 -10.06
CA VAL A 124 -10.10 -3.08 -10.28
C VAL A 124 -10.39 -3.46 -11.74
N ASN A 125 -9.73 -2.80 -12.69
CA ASN A 125 -9.91 -3.08 -14.12
C ASN A 125 -9.56 -4.55 -14.44
N ALA A 126 -8.39 -5.01 -13.99
CA ALA A 126 -7.96 -6.38 -14.20
C ALA A 126 -8.90 -7.39 -13.52
N ALA A 127 -9.41 -7.12 -12.32
CA ALA A 127 -10.36 -8.01 -11.64
C ALA A 127 -11.70 -8.13 -12.39
N PHE A 128 -12.17 -7.06 -13.03
CA PHE A 128 -13.36 -7.14 -13.89
C PHE A 128 -13.10 -7.94 -15.17
N GLU A 129 -11.89 -7.91 -15.72
CA GLU A 129 -11.52 -8.72 -16.89
C GLU A 129 -11.47 -10.22 -16.57
N GLU A 130 -10.99 -10.58 -15.38
CA GLU A 130 -10.94 -11.96 -14.90
C GLU A 130 -12.31 -12.48 -14.39
N THR A 131 -13.33 -11.62 -14.34
CA THR A 131 -14.67 -12.02 -13.89
C THR A 131 -15.35 -12.93 -14.93
N PRO A 132 -16.00 -14.03 -14.53
CA PRO A 132 -16.79 -14.85 -15.45
C PRO A 132 -17.90 -14.04 -16.13
N GLU A 133 -17.95 -14.06 -17.46
CA GLU A 133 -18.85 -13.23 -18.29
C GLU A 133 -18.67 -11.72 -17.97
N PRO A 134 -17.51 -11.14 -18.31
CA PRO A 134 -17.17 -9.78 -17.94
C PRO A 134 -18.14 -8.79 -18.58
N VAL A 135 -18.50 -7.76 -17.81
CA VAL A 135 -19.35 -6.66 -18.27
C VAL A 135 -18.56 -5.38 -18.35
N THR A 136 -19.01 -4.47 -19.21
CA THR A 136 -18.42 -3.13 -19.30
C THR A 136 -18.81 -2.32 -18.06
N PHE A 137 -17.94 -1.39 -17.67
CA PHE A 137 -18.19 -0.47 -16.57
C PHE A 137 -17.65 0.94 -16.85
N ALA A 138 -18.21 1.93 -16.18
CA ALA A 138 -17.75 3.32 -16.21
C ALA A 138 -17.15 3.71 -14.87
N ILE A 139 -16.12 4.56 -14.89
CA ILE A 139 -15.58 5.19 -13.67
C ILE A 139 -16.05 6.64 -13.62
N VAL A 140 -16.81 6.95 -12.58
CA VAL A 140 -17.19 8.30 -12.17
C VAL A 140 -16.15 8.80 -11.17
N TRP A 141 -15.59 9.96 -11.44
CA TRP A 141 -14.58 10.57 -10.58
C TRP A 141 -15.21 11.69 -9.76
N GLU A 142 -15.14 11.54 -8.45
CA GLU A 142 -15.58 12.51 -7.45
C GLU A 142 -14.45 12.69 -6.42
N ASP A 143 -13.86 13.88 -6.36
CA ASP A 143 -12.72 14.15 -5.48
C ASP A 143 -13.16 14.50 -4.05
N ASP A 144 -14.43 14.83 -3.84
CA ASP A 144 -15.04 14.87 -2.50
C ASP A 144 -15.45 13.44 -2.07
N TRP A 145 -14.49 12.74 -1.47
CA TRP A 145 -14.67 11.37 -0.95
C TRP A 145 -15.87 11.22 0.00
N SER A 146 -16.34 12.29 0.64
CA SER A 146 -17.53 12.22 1.51
C SER A 146 -18.80 11.89 0.72
N GLN A 147 -18.87 12.27 -0.57
CA GLN A 147 -20.02 12.04 -1.46
C GLN A 147 -20.14 10.57 -1.90
N HIS A 148 -19.03 9.82 -1.92
CA HIS A 148 -19.03 8.45 -2.46
C HIS A 148 -20.01 7.56 -1.69
N LEU A 149 -19.85 7.51 -0.36
CA LEU A 149 -20.71 6.68 0.48
C LEU A 149 -22.14 7.23 0.51
N ASN A 150 -22.29 8.55 0.69
CA ASN A 150 -23.59 9.23 0.65
C ASN A 150 -23.41 10.62 0.00
N PRO A 151 -24.16 10.95 -1.07
CA PRO A 151 -25.34 10.22 -1.55
C PRO A 151 -25.05 9.12 -2.56
N MET A 152 -23.87 9.09 -3.19
CA MET A 152 -23.71 8.38 -4.47
C MET A 152 -24.02 6.88 -4.38
N LEU A 153 -23.45 6.17 -3.42
CA LEU A 153 -23.72 4.74 -3.23
C LEU A 153 -25.03 4.47 -2.48
N GLU A 154 -25.32 5.21 -1.41
CA GLU A 154 -26.55 5.00 -0.62
C GLU A 154 -27.83 5.24 -1.42
N GLU A 155 -27.84 6.28 -2.25
CA GLU A 155 -28.95 6.62 -3.14
C GLU A 155 -28.89 5.89 -4.48
N LYS A 156 -27.81 5.11 -4.71
CA LYS A 156 -27.58 4.31 -5.93
C LYS A 156 -27.50 5.17 -7.19
N VAL A 157 -26.86 6.33 -7.08
CA VAL A 157 -26.42 7.14 -8.23
C VAL A 157 -25.32 6.41 -8.99
N VAL A 158 -24.49 5.66 -8.27
CA VAL A 158 -23.48 4.72 -8.80
C VAL A 158 -23.62 3.36 -8.11
N ASP A 159 -23.10 2.30 -8.74
CA ASP A 159 -23.27 0.94 -8.25
C ASP A 159 -22.23 0.54 -7.20
N MET A 160 -20.95 0.82 -7.45
CA MET A 160 -19.84 0.46 -6.55
C MET A 160 -18.88 1.64 -6.35
N GLY A 161 -17.99 1.55 -5.36
CA GLY A 161 -16.94 2.55 -5.16
C GLY A 161 -15.64 1.95 -4.64
N PHE A 162 -14.51 2.63 -4.84
CA PHE A 162 -13.19 2.13 -4.42
C PHE A 162 -12.12 3.25 -4.35
N PRO A 163 -10.98 2.99 -3.69
CA PRO A 163 -10.83 2.06 -2.57
C PRO A 163 -11.48 2.61 -1.29
N TRP A 164 -12.13 1.74 -0.53
CA TRP A 164 -12.63 2.07 0.80
C TRP A 164 -12.13 1.07 1.84
N TYR A 165 -11.74 1.58 3.01
CA TYR A 165 -11.46 0.71 4.15
C TYR A 165 -12.74 0.07 4.69
N ARG A 166 -12.62 -1.19 5.08
CA ARG A 166 -13.65 -1.95 5.80
C ARG A 166 -13.33 -1.93 7.30
N PRO A 167 -14.15 -1.25 8.14
CA PRO A 167 -14.01 -1.36 9.59
C PRO A 167 -14.31 -2.79 10.06
N ASN A 168 -13.98 -3.11 11.32
CA ASN A 168 -14.27 -4.42 11.91
C ASN A 168 -15.79 -4.62 12.08
N CYS A 169 -16.44 -5.12 11.03
CA CYS A 169 -17.89 -5.36 10.98
C CYS A 169 -18.34 -6.52 11.85
N GLU A 170 -17.43 -7.43 12.18
CA GLU A 170 -17.67 -8.53 13.09
C GLU A 170 -17.83 -8.03 14.53
N ALA A 171 -16.97 -7.09 14.95
CA ALA A 171 -17.01 -6.50 16.29
C ALA A 171 -18.12 -5.44 16.44
N ASN A 172 -18.37 -4.63 15.41
CA ASN A 172 -19.40 -3.58 15.44
C ASN A 172 -20.24 -3.57 14.16
N PRO A 173 -21.19 -4.51 13.99
CA PRO A 173 -22.01 -4.61 12.78
C PRO A 173 -22.96 -3.42 12.59
N SER A 174 -23.29 -2.70 13.67
CA SER A 174 -24.21 -1.56 13.65
C SER A 174 -23.59 -0.24 13.20
N GLN A 175 -22.25 -0.14 13.14
CA GLN A 175 -21.62 1.10 12.68
C GLN A 175 -21.99 1.38 11.21
N TYR A 176 -22.09 2.66 10.86
CA TYR A 176 -22.61 3.15 9.58
C TYR A 176 -22.15 2.36 8.35
N ARG A 177 -20.84 2.17 8.15
CA ARG A 177 -20.35 1.50 6.93
C ARG A 177 -20.71 0.01 6.90
N CYS A 178 -20.63 -0.69 8.03
CA CYS A 178 -21.02 -2.09 8.14
C CYS A 178 -22.52 -2.29 8.02
N ALA A 179 -23.32 -1.35 8.53
CA ALA A 179 -24.77 -1.40 8.43
C ALA A 179 -25.26 -1.19 6.99
N ASN A 180 -24.61 -0.30 6.23
CA ASN A 180 -25.12 0.15 4.93
C ASN A 180 -24.43 -0.45 3.71
N PHE A 181 -23.24 -1.03 3.83
CA PHE A 181 -22.47 -1.51 2.67
C PHE A 181 -21.95 -2.94 2.79
N HIS A 182 -21.80 -3.59 1.63
CA HIS A 182 -20.99 -4.80 1.45
C HIS A 182 -19.60 -4.40 0.92
N PHE A 183 -18.60 -5.20 1.28
CA PHE A 183 -17.19 -4.99 0.92
C PHE A 183 -16.67 -6.23 0.21
N SER A 184 -15.90 -6.02 -0.86
CA SER A 184 -15.20 -7.09 -1.57
C SER A 184 -14.19 -7.78 -0.65
N ASP A 185 -13.56 -8.84 -1.13
CA ASP A 185 -12.26 -9.23 -0.56
C ASP A 185 -11.26 -8.06 -0.78
N PRO A 186 -10.25 -7.87 0.07
CA PRO A 186 -9.34 -6.72 -0.07
C PRO A 186 -8.59 -6.83 -1.39
N LEU A 187 -8.51 -5.75 -2.17
CA LEU A 187 -7.66 -5.71 -3.37
C LEU A 187 -6.19 -5.67 -2.98
N LEU A 188 -5.89 -4.88 -1.95
CA LEU A 188 -4.55 -4.55 -1.48
C LEU A 188 -4.64 -4.22 0.02
N ASP A 189 -3.60 -4.51 0.78
CA ASP A 189 -3.53 -4.28 2.23
C ASP A 189 -2.62 -3.11 2.57
N LEU A 190 -3.16 -2.01 3.09
CA LEU A 190 -2.37 -0.84 3.44
C LEU A 190 -1.77 -0.92 4.84
N VAL A 191 -0.47 -0.64 4.98
CA VAL A 191 0.22 -0.72 6.28
C VAL A 191 0.21 0.63 6.97
N MET A 192 -0.42 0.70 8.14
CA MET A 192 -0.39 1.88 9.00
C MET A 192 0.81 1.82 9.93
N LEU A 193 1.67 2.84 9.90
CA LEU A 193 2.89 2.91 10.71
C LEU A 193 2.85 4.09 11.68
N PHE A 194 3.73 4.05 12.67
CA PHE A 194 4.12 5.24 13.42
C PHE A 194 5.39 5.83 12.82
N PHE A 195 5.35 7.12 12.53
CA PHE A 195 6.51 7.93 12.19
C PHE A 195 6.92 8.74 13.43
N VAL A 196 8.17 8.63 13.84
CA VAL A 196 8.72 9.20 15.07
C VAL A 196 9.92 10.08 14.79
N ASN A 197 10.20 11.02 15.68
CA ASN A 197 11.42 11.82 15.63
C ASN A 197 12.64 10.93 15.98
N THR A 198 13.73 11.05 15.25
CA THR A 198 14.96 10.24 15.45
C THR A 198 15.78 10.66 16.67
N ASP A 199 15.69 11.91 17.11
CA ASP A 199 16.40 12.42 18.29
C ASP A 199 15.74 11.99 19.61
N ASN A 200 14.42 11.76 19.59
CA ASN A 200 13.66 11.29 20.75
C ASN A 200 12.59 10.27 20.32
N PRO A 201 13.01 9.05 19.91
CA PRO A 201 12.08 8.09 19.34
C PRO A 201 11.19 7.48 20.42
N MET A 202 9.89 7.44 20.14
CA MET A 202 8.99 6.52 20.84
C MET A 202 9.30 5.08 20.43
N ARG A 203 9.17 4.14 21.38
CA ARG A 203 9.26 2.69 21.10
C ARG A 203 7.88 2.13 20.80
N PHE A 204 7.80 1.11 19.95
CA PHE A 204 6.55 0.38 19.70
C PHE A 204 6.81 -1.10 19.41
N GLU A 205 7.02 -1.89 20.46
CA GLU A 205 7.13 -3.35 20.38
C GLU A 205 5.84 -4.01 20.88
N THR A 206 5.24 -3.42 21.91
CA THR A 206 4.01 -3.86 22.56
C THR A 206 2.99 -2.72 22.60
N ASP A 207 1.72 -3.05 22.75
CA ASP A 207 0.66 -2.03 22.79
C ASP A 207 0.76 -1.13 24.03
N ASN A 208 1.39 -1.60 25.10
CA ASN A 208 1.62 -0.80 26.30
C ASN A 208 2.66 0.31 26.09
N ASP A 209 3.55 0.20 25.09
CA ASP A 209 4.59 1.20 24.84
C ASP A 209 4.02 2.55 24.39
N VAL A 210 2.79 2.57 23.84
CA VAL A 210 2.13 3.81 23.42
C VAL A 210 1.31 4.46 24.53
N PHE A 211 1.17 3.85 25.70
CA PHE A 211 0.34 4.42 26.77
C PHE A 211 0.91 5.75 27.27
N GLY A 212 0.04 6.75 27.41
CA GLY A 212 0.39 8.12 27.76
C GLY A 212 1.02 8.94 26.62
N LYS A 213 1.16 8.37 25.42
CA LYS A 213 1.74 9.06 24.26
C LYS A 213 0.71 9.94 23.54
N ASN A 214 1.21 11.00 22.91
CA ASN A 214 0.43 11.87 22.05
C ASN A 214 0.64 11.50 20.58
N ILE A 215 -0.40 10.96 19.95
CA ILE A 215 -0.37 10.49 18.56
C ILE A 215 -1.09 11.51 17.67
N CYS A 216 -0.47 11.92 16.58
CA CYS A 216 -1.10 12.78 15.58
C CYS A 216 -1.77 11.98 14.46
N ARG A 217 -3.01 12.37 14.11
CA ARG A 217 -3.73 11.86 12.93
C ARG A 217 -4.28 13.04 12.10
N PRO A 218 -4.19 13.01 10.76
CA PRO A 218 -4.82 14.04 9.93
C PRO A 218 -6.34 14.00 10.06
N LYS A 219 -6.99 15.16 9.94
CA LYS A 219 -8.44 15.27 9.94
C LYS A 219 -9.05 14.42 8.82
N GLY A 220 -10.08 13.65 9.14
CA GLY A 220 -10.82 12.82 8.18
C GLY A 220 -10.22 11.43 7.94
N PHE A 221 -9.06 11.13 8.52
CA PHE A 221 -8.48 9.78 8.48
C PHE A 221 -9.20 8.85 9.46
N LEU A 222 -9.07 7.54 9.22
CA LEU A 222 -9.61 6.51 10.10
C LEU A 222 -8.91 6.55 11.48
N THR A 223 -9.68 6.25 12.52
CA THR A 223 -9.18 6.14 13.91
C THR A 223 -9.57 4.84 14.58
N TYR A 224 -10.46 4.04 13.97
CA TYR A 224 -10.89 2.76 14.54
C TYR A 224 -9.74 1.75 14.62
N ASP A 225 -8.65 1.96 13.89
CA ASP A 225 -7.46 1.11 13.91
C ASP A 225 -6.68 1.19 15.24
N LEU A 226 -6.91 2.25 16.00
CA LEU A 226 -6.37 2.44 17.35
C LEU A 226 -7.18 1.67 18.41
N ASP A 227 -8.41 1.25 18.07
CA ASP A 227 -9.35 0.52 18.95
C ASP A 227 -9.82 -0.79 18.30
N GLN A 228 -8.89 -1.61 17.82
CA GLN A 228 -9.18 -2.92 17.22
C GLN A 228 -8.29 -4.02 17.77
N ASP A 229 -8.65 -5.28 17.50
CA ASP A 229 -7.85 -6.47 17.83
C ASP A 229 -7.51 -6.61 19.32
N GLY A 230 -8.45 -6.20 20.18
CA GLY A 230 -8.29 -6.23 21.65
C GLY A 230 -7.66 -4.96 22.23
N ARG A 231 -7.33 -3.97 21.39
CA ARG A 231 -6.91 -2.64 21.82
C ARG A 231 -8.11 -1.70 21.94
N ASN A 232 -8.00 -0.77 22.89
CA ASN A 232 -8.96 0.30 23.17
C ASN A 232 -8.21 1.61 23.51
N TRP A 233 -7.19 1.96 22.73
CA TRP A 233 -6.31 3.08 23.08
C TRP A 233 -7.04 4.42 23.23
N LEU A 234 -8.01 4.70 22.37
CA LEU A 234 -8.83 5.91 22.48
C LEU A 234 -10.00 5.70 23.43
N ALA A 235 -10.68 4.55 23.34
CA ALA A 235 -11.86 4.26 24.14
C ALA A 235 -11.59 4.25 25.65
N ASP A 236 -10.42 3.75 26.06
CA ASP A 236 -9.98 3.71 27.47
C ASP A 236 -9.06 4.90 27.84
N GLU A 237 -8.97 5.93 26.99
CA GLU A 237 -8.14 7.14 27.20
C GLU A 237 -6.65 6.84 27.49
N LEU A 238 -6.12 5.76 26.91
CA LEU A 238 -4.74 5.33 27.12
C LEU A 238 -3.73 6.18 26.32
N ILE A 239 -4.19 6.91 25.30
CA ILE A 239 -3.37 7.84 24.50
C ILE A 239 -4.07 9.20 24.37
N THR A 240 -3.31 10.23 24.01
CA THR A 240 -3.87 11.49 23.51
C THR A 240 -3.88 11.47 21.99
N LEU A 241 -5.01 11.78 21.35
CA LEU A 241 -5.10 11.93 19.90
C LEU A 241 -5.11 13.42 19.52
N THR A 242 -4.02 13.88 18.92
CA THR A 242 -3.95 15.20 18.28
C THR A 242 -4.44 15.10 16.84
N VAL A 243 -5.43 15.92 16.46
CA VAL A 243 -5.93 15.97 15.08
C VAL A 243 -5.47 17.25 14.40
N ALA A 244 -4.68 17.12 13.33
CA ALA A 244 -4.19 18.24 12.54
C ALA A 244 -4.95 18.39 11.21
N PRO A 245 -4.98 19.57 10.57
CA PRO A 245 -5.70 19.77 9.31
C PRO A 245 -5.16 18.92 8.14
N THR A 246 -3.86 18.65 8.09
CA THR A 246 -3.20 17.86 7.04
C THR A 246 -2.17 16.91 7.64
N ALA A 247 -1.66 15.98 6.84
CA ALA A 247 -0.58 15.10 7.26
C ALA A 247 0.72 15.87 7.51
N GLU A 248 1.08 16.82 6.65
CA GLU A 248 2.27 17.66 6.81
C GLU A 248 2.24 18.43 8.13
N ALA A 249 1.07 18.93 8.54
CA ALA A 249 0.90 19.60 9.82
C ALA A 249 1.14 18.65 11.01
N CYS A 250 0.82 17.36 10.89
CA CYS A 250 1.20 16.37 11.90
C CYS A 250 2.72 16.18 11.98
N PHE A 251 3.42 16.16 10.84
CA PHE A 251 4.88 16.08 10.83
C PHE A 251 5.52 17.35 11.39
N ASP A 252 4.94 18.53 11.19
CA ASP A 252 5.41 19.77 11.82
C ASP A 252 5.32 19.67 13.36
N LEU A 253 4.18 19.19 13.88
CA LEU A 253 4.01 18.98 15.31
C LEU A 253 4.99 17.94 15.88
N LEU A 254 5.36 16.93 15.09
CA LEU A 254 6.35 15.92 15.47
C LEU A 254 7.75 16.54 15.60
N LEU A 255 8.15 17.36 14.62
CA LEU A 255 9.44 18.06 14.64
C LEU A 255 9.51 19.10 15.77
N GLU A 256 8.38 19.71 16.13
CA GLU A 256 8.25 20.61 17.28
C GLU A 256 8.22 19.88 18.63
N GLY A 257 8.20 18.54 18.64
CA GLY A 257 8.12 17.74 19.87
C GLY A 257 6.77 17.83 20.59
N LYS A 258 5.71 18.26 19.90
CA LYS A 258 4.35 18.38 20.47
C LYS A 258 3.57 17.08 20.46
N VAL A 259 3.97 16.14 19.59
CA VAL A 259 3.42 14.78 19.49
C VAL A 259 4.58 13.79 19.50
N ASP A 260 4.36 12.59 20.05
CA ASP A 260 5.36 11.53 20.12
C ASP A 260 5.47 10.74 18.81
N ALA A 261 4.37 10.66 18.05
CA ALA A 261 4.34 9.98 16.76
C ALA A 261 3.24 10.55 15.84
N VAL A 262 3.46 10.42 14.53
CA VAL A 262 2.42 10.59 13.51
C VAL A 262 1.99 9.21 13.05
N SER A 263 0.70 8.94 13.03
CA SER A 263 0.18 7.68 12.47
C SER A 263 -0.46 7.93 11.11
N VAL A 264 0.12 7.36 10.06
CA VAL A 264 -0.38 7.40 8.69
C VAL A 264 0.03 6.11 7.97
N ASN A 265 -0.50 5.88 6.76
CA ASN A 265 0.01 4.79 5.94
C ASN A 265 1.47 5.04 5.55
N GLU A 266 2.19 3.95 5.31
CA GLU A 266 3.58 3.92 4.91
C GLU A 266 3.88 4.80 3.70
N PHE A 267 3.03 4.79 2.66
CA PHE A 267 3.30 5.57 1.44
C PHE A 267 3.26 7.07 1.69
N LEU A 268 2.20 7.55 2.34
CA LEU A 268 2.03 8.96 2.65
C LEU A 268 3.13 9.46 3.59
N GLY A 269 3.44 8.69 4.64
CA GLY A 269 4.49 9.10 5.57
C GLY A 269 5.89 9.08 4.95
N THR A 270 6.19 8.09 4.11
CA THR A 270 7.44 8.04 3.34
C THR A 270 7.53 9.18 2.34
N GLU A 271 6.47 9.47 1.59
CA GLU A 271 6.43 10.58 0.64
C GLU A 271 6.68 11.93 1.32
N ILE A 272 5.98 12.22 2.43
CA ILE A 272 6.17 13.45 3.19
C ILE A 272 7.60 13.55 3.72
N THR A 273 8.11 12.46 4.31
CA THR A 273 9.47 12.43 4.87
C THR A 273 10.50 12.70 3.78
N TYR A 274 10.34 12.07 2.63
CA TYR A 274 11.27 12.22 1.52
C TYR A 274 11.21 13.61 0.88
N ASN A 275 10.02 14.05 0.45
CA ASN A 275 9.83 15.31 -0.27
C ASN A 275 10.23 16.53 0.56
N ARG A 276 10.21 16.41 1.89
CA ARG A 276 10.62 17.45 2.82
C ARG A 276 12.05 17.32 3.33
N GLY A 277 12.80 16.30 2.88
CA GLY A 277 14.18 16.06 3.32
C GLY A 277 14.30 15.71 4.81
N LEU A 278 13.31 15.00 5.36
CA LEU A 278 13.23 14.65 6.78
C LEU A 278 13.78 13.26 7.11
N ASN A 279 14.38 12.55 6.15
CA ASN A 279 14.85 11.16 6.34
C ASN A 279 15.86 10.99 7.49
N ASP A 280 16.60 12.03 7.85
CA ASP A 280 17.55 12.00 8.99
C ASP A 280 16.88 12.37 10.35
N GLN A 281 15.68 12.95 10.31
CA GLN A 281 14.96 13.48 11.48
C GLN A 281 13.71 12.67 11.85
N VAL A 282 13.17 11.92 10.89
CA VAL A 282 11.94 11.15 11.05
C VAL A 282 12.14 9.74 10.50
N SER A 283 11.77 8.74 11.29
CA SER A 283 11.81 7.33 10.89
C SER A 283 10.48 6.64 11.15
N ALA A 284 10.15 5.65 10.32
CA ALA A 284 9.01 4.78 10.56
C ALA A 284 9.40 3.65 11.51
N LEU A 285 8.56 3.36 12.51
CA LEU A 285 8.72 2.19 13.36
C LEU A 285 8.31 0.92 12.60
N PRO A 286 9.05 -0.20 12.76
CA PRO A 286 8.89 -1.38 11.89
C PRO A 286 7.66 -2.22 12.23
N LYS A 287 7.11 -2.11 13.45
CA LYS A 287 5.86 -2.78 13.84
C LYS A 287 4.66 -1.96 13.32
N PRO A 288 3.78 -2.55 12.49
CA PRO A 288 2.55 -1.89 12.08
C PRO A 288 1.63 -1.56 13.26
N VAL A 289 1.02 -0.38 13.19
CA VAL A 289 -0.14 -0.04 14.02
C VAL A 289 -1.29 -0.94 13.63
N SER A 290 -1.54 -1.06 12.34
CA SER A 290 -2.55 -1.95 11.77
C SER A 290 -2.26 -2.20 10.30
N ILE A 291 -2.91 -3.24 9.75
CA ILE A 291 -2.97 -3.50 8.31
C ILE A 291 -4.43 -3.35 7.90
N GLN A 292 -4.69 -2.53 6.89
CA GLN A 292 -6.03 -2.11 6.50
C GLN A 292 -6.30 -2.49 5.04
N GLY A 293 -7.25 -3.41 4.83
CA GLY A 293 -7.67 -3.78 3.48
C GLY A 293 -8.33 -2.60 2.75
N LEU A 294 -7.96 -2.42 1.48
CA LEU A 294 -8.65 -1.55 0.53
C LEU A 294 -9.63 -2.39 -0.27
N HIS A 295 -10.90 -2.00 -0.27
CA HIS A 295 -12.00 -2.79 -0.85
C HIS A 295 -12.76 -2.02 -1.92
N VAL A 296 -13.41 -2.76 -2.82
CA VAL A 296 -14.60 -2.27 -3.52
C VAL A 296 -15.79 -2.36 -2.57
N VAL A 297 -16.59 -1.30 -2.52
CA VAL A 297 -17.78 -1.19 -1.68
C VAL A 297 -19.04 -1.06 -2.53
N ILE A 298 -20.14 -1.66 -2.08
CA ILE A 298 -21.46 -1.55 -2.72
C ILE A 298 -22.56 -1.42 -1.67
N SER A 299 -23.57 -0.59 -1.95
CA SER A 299 -24.71 -0.40 -1.05
C SER A 299 -25.49 -1.70 -0.84
N LYS A 300 -25.83 -2.03 0.41
CA LYS A 300 -26.73 -3.15 0.74
C LYS A 300 -28.14 -2.93 0.21
N ARG A 301 -28.49 -1.68 -0.15
CA ARG A 301 -29.78 -1.33 -0.77
C ARG A 301 -29.78 -1.57 -2.29
N HIS A 302 -28.64 -1.91 -2.87
CA HIS A 302 -28.52 -2.23 -4.28
C HIS A 302 -29.14 -3.61 -4.58
N TRP A 303 -30.07 -3.67 -5.52
CA TRP A 303 -30.88 -4.87 -5.77
C TRP A 303 -30.08 -6.08 -6.31
N ARG A 304 -28.90 -5.83 -6.90
CA ARG A 304 -27.91 -6.86 -7.30
C ARG A 304 -26.62 -6.80 -6.49
N GLY A 305 -26.60 -6.11 -5.35
CA GLY A 305 -25.37 -5.76 -4.65
C GLY A 305 -24.46 -6.95 -4.37
N THR A 306 -25.04 -7.99 -3.78
CA THR A 306 -24.35 -9.25 -3.49
C THR A 306 -23.88 -9.99 -4.76
N THR A 307 -24.69 -9.97 -5.83
CA THR A 307 -24.33 -10.61 -7.11
C THR A 307 -23.15 -9.93 -7.79
N HIS A 308 -23.13 -8.58 -7.85
CA HIS A 308 -22.00 -7.84 -8.42
C HIS A 308 -20.73 -8.08 -7.63
N LEU A 309 -20.82 -8.02 -6.31
CA LEU A 309 -19.67 -8.22 -5.45
C LEU A 309 -19.12 -9.65 -5.51
N TYR A 310 -20.00 -10.66 -5.58
CA TYR A 310 -19.59 -12.06 -5.76
C TYR A 310 -18.81 -12.25 -7.08
N ARG A 311 -19.30 -11.66 -8.17
CA ARG A 311 -18.62 -11.71 -9.48
C ARG A 311 -17.26 -11.03 -9.43
N PHE A 312 -17.21 -9.82 -8.86
CA PHE A 312 -15.96 -9.09 -8.68
C PHE A 312 -14.95 -9.89 -7.83
N ASN A 313 -15.38 -10.48 -6.71
CA ASN A 313 -14.51 -11.31 -5.87
C ASN A 313 -14.00 -12.55 -6.61
N ALA A 314 -14.81 -13.17 -7.48
CA ALA A 314 -14.35 -14.30 -8.29
C ALA A 314 -13.22 -13.89 -9.25
N GLY A 315 -13.36 -12.74 -9.92
CA GLY A 315 -12.31 -12.19 -10.78
C GLY A 315 -11.07 -11.76 -9.99
N LEU A 316 -11.25 -11.10 -8.84
CA LEU A 316 -10.14 -10.72 -7.94
C LEU A 316 -9.38 -11.95 -7.43
N ALA A 317 -10.07 -13.04 -7.09
CA ALA A 317 -9.44 -14.27 -6.63
C ALA A 317 -8.61 -14.96 -7.74
N ALA A 318 -9.08 -14.91 -8.99
CA ALA A 318 -8.33 -15.39 -10.14
C ALA A 318 -7.10 -14.50 -10.42
N LEU A 319 -7.29 -13.17 -10.39
CA LEU A 319 -6.23 -12.19 -10.58
C LEU A 319 -5.10 -12.37 -9.55
N LYS A 320 -5.42 -12.51 -8.26
CA LYS A 320 -4.41 -12.71 -7.19
C LYS A 320 -3.59 -14.00 -7.34
N GLN A 321 -4.04 -14.97 -8.13
CA GLN A 321 -3.31 -16.20 -8.44
C GLN A 321 -2.47 -16.10 -9.72
N SER A 322 -2.52 -14.97 -10.41
CA SER A 322 -1.82 -14.73 -11.66
C SER A 322 -0.58 -13.85 -11.46
N ASP A 323 0.39 -14.00 -12.36
CA ASP A 323 1.56 -13.11 -12.41
C ASP A 323 1.16 -11.65 -12.64
N ARG A 324 0.04 -11.41 -13.35
CA ARG A 324 -0.48 -10.07 -13.68
C ARG A 324 -0.74 -9.21 -12.44
N TYR A 325 -1.20 -9.80 -11.34
CA TYR A 325 -1.38 -9.05 -10.07
C TYR A 325 -0.04 -8.49 -9.57
N ASN A 326 0.98 -9.35 -9.53
CA ASN A 326 2.32 -8.98 -9.07
C ASN A 326 2.98 -7.98 -10.04
N GLU A 327 2.77 -8.14 -11.34
CA GLU A 327 3.26 -7.20 -12.36
C GLU A 327 2.68 -5.80 -12.17
N ILE A 328 1.35 -5.66 -12.00
CA ILE A 328 0.68 -4.38 -11.73
C ILE A 328 1.24 -3.76 -10.45
N VAL A 329 1.22 -4.50 -9.35
CA VAL A 329 1.70 -4.04 -8.04
C VAL A 329 3.16 -3.60 -8.11
N SER A 330 4.06 -4.45 -8.61
CA SER A 330 5.48 -4.15 -8.79
C SER A 330 5.71 -2.90 -9.62
N ARG A 331 4.99 -2.78 -10.75
CA ARG A 331 5.13 -1.63 -11.66
C ARG A 331 4.78 -0.32 -10.96
N HIS A 332 3.67 -0.24 -10.22
CA HIS A 332 3.31 0.98 -9.50
C HIS A 332 4.21 1.27 -8.30
N LEU A 333 4.63 0.26 -7.55
CA LEU A 333 5.53 0.44 -6.42
C LEU A 333 6.93 0.89 -6.86
N ASN A 334 7.46 0.29 -7.93
CA ASN A 334 8.72 0.74 -8.52
C ASN A 334 8.62 2.20 -8.97
N TYR A 335 7.53 2.57 -9.65
CA TYR A 335 7.31 3.96 -10.04
C TYR A 335 7.22 4.92 -8.85
N PHE A 336 6.55 4.52 -7.77
CA PHE A 336 6.51 5.29 -6.53
C PHE A 336 7.92 5.54 -5.99
N TRP A 337 8.73 4.49 -5.85
CA TRP A 337 10.10 4.61 -5.35
C TRP A 337 11.04 5.38 -6.28
N GLU A 338 10.88 5.25 -7.60
CA GLU A 338 11.63 6.04 -8.58
C GLU A 338 11.30 7.52 -8.49
N ARG A 339 10.02 7.89 -8.33
CA ARG A 339 9.59 9.28 -8.16
C ARG A 339 10.15 9.92 -6.90
N LEU A 340 10.34 9.15 -5.84
CA LEU A 340 11.02 9.64 -4.65
C LEU A 340 12.49 9.92 -5.00
N LYS A 341 13.23 9.00 -5.63
CA LYS A 341 14.68 9.18 -5.88
C LYS A 341 15.11 10.45 -6.65
N GLY A 342 14.21 11.08 -7.40
CA GLY A 342 14.45 12.33 -8.13
C GLY A 342 14.86 12.10 -9.58
#